data_AF-A0A6G1HLU2-F1
#
_entry.id   AF-A0A6G1HLU2-F1
#
_cell.length_a   1.000
_cell.length_b   1.000
_cell.length_c   1.000
_cell.angle_alpha   90.00
_cell.angle_beta   90.00
_cell.angle_gamma   90.00
#
_symmetry.space_group_name_H-M   'P 1'
#
loop_
_entity.id
_entity.type
_entity.pdbx_description
1 polymer ?
#
loop_
_entity_poly.entity_id
_entity_poly.type
_entity_poly.pdbx_seq_one_letter_code
_entity_poly.pdbx_strand_id
1 'polypeptide(L)'
;MSAGSLALAPPAPTPPPSSQEQAPTCPHCAAPIARIAELEAQVRLLTEKATSAVDKLADYEDELRRLKSSSPRPAPSAAARISSLLMARKTAGSPGSSPPRTTGVAPPTPPTPGYPPPLARTDSGLSEVGDLQSLLARERGLRAAAEGKLSAMSGEMEDLSAALFQQANEMVAAERRARARLEERVEVLERRDGEKRARLERLEGAVRRIERVRGVLERG
;
A
#
# COMPACT_ATOMS: atom_id res chain seq x y z
N MET A 1 -19.41 -59.93 11.95
CA MET A 1 -18.53 -59.85 10.76
C MET A 1 -17.39 -58.93 11.16
N SER A 2 -16.45 -59.50 11.91
CA SER A 2 -15.10 -59.90 11.45
C SER A 2 -14.17 -58.70 11.33
N ALA A 3 -13.35 -58.61 12.37
CA ALA A 3 -12.17 -57.78 12.52
C ALA A 3 -11.03 -58.25 11.61
N GLY A 4 -10.04 -57.38 11.41
CA GLY A 4 -8.79 -57.69 10.74
C GLY A 4 -7.70 -56.66 11.06
N SER A 5 -7.36 -56.55 12.34
CA SER A 5 -6.02 -56.10 12.77
C SER A 5 -5.12 -57.33 12.75
N LEU A 6 -3.85 -57.20 12.35
CA LEU A 6 -2.70 -57.93 12.93
C LEU A 6 -1.38 -57.50 12.27
N ALA A 7 -0.42 -57.16 13.11
CA ALA A 7 1.00 -56.98 12.81
C ALA A 7 1.76 -58.32 12.89
N LEU A 8 2.81 -58.51 12.07
CA LEU A 8 3.89 -59.51 12.28
C LEU A 8 5.04 -59.21 11.27
N ALA A 9 6.14 -58.58 11.67
CA ALA A 9 7.41 -59.11 12.21
C ALA A 9 8.55 -59.14 11.15
N PRO A 10 9.84 -59.08 11.56
CA PRO A 10 10.95 -58.54 10.75
C PRO A 10 11.81 -59.64 10.08
N PRO A 11 12.76 -59.26 9.20
CA PRO A 11 13.97 -60.05 9.03
C PRO A 11 15.25 -59.21 9.24
N ALA A 12 16.07 -59.64 10.21
CA ALA A 12 17.52 -59.49 10.21
C ALA A 12 18.14 -60.84 9.77
N PRO A 13 19.47 -61.04 9.61
CA PRO A 13 20.55 -60.19 9.09
C PRO A 13 21.16 -60.77 7.78
N THR A 14 22.09 -60.04 7.14
CA THR A 14 22.87 -60.44 5.95
C THR A 14 23.87 -61.59 6.21
N PRO A 15 24.21 -62.39 5.17
CA PRO A 15 25.61 -62.71 4.84
C PRO A 15 25.94 -62.61 3.31
N PRO A 16 27.23 -62.70 2.90
CA PRO A 16 27.76 -61.92 1.77
C PRO A 16 28.20 -62.80 0.56
N PRO A 17 29.13 -62.39 -0.35
CA PRO A 17 28.85 -62.26 -1.77
C PRO A 17 29.61 -63.26 -2.66
N SER A 18 28.97 -63.87 -3.66
CA SER A 18 29.71 -64.65 -4.66
C SER A 18 29.08 -64.60 -6.04
N SER A 19 29.99 -64.46 -7.01
CA SER A 19 29.85 -64.69 -8.45
C SER A 19 29.23 -63.52 -9.21
N GLN A 20 30.03 -62.53 -9.62
CA GLN A 20 30.77 -62.56 -10.91
C GLN A 20 29.91 -63.11 -12.04
N GLU A 21 29.06 -62.25 -12.60
CA GLU A 21 28.67 -62.35 -14.00
C GLU A 21 29.11 -61.06 -14.70
N GLN A 22 30.33 -61.12 -15.24
CA GLN A 22 30.86 -60.13 -16.15
C GLN A 22 30.12 -60.23 -17.48
N ALA A 23 29.45 -59.16 -17.90
CA ALA A 23 29.57 -58.54 -19.23
C ALA A 23 28.43 -57.51 -19.45
N PRO A 24 28.59 -56.50 -20.33
CA PRO A 24 29.81 -55.82 -20.77
C PRO A 24 29.85 -54.39 -20.21
N THR A 25 31.04 -53.91 -19.85
CA THR A 25 31.28 -52.48 -19.65
C THR A 25 31.07 -51.76 -20.98
N CYS A 26 29.87 -51.22 -21.19
CA CYS A 26 29.62 -50.29 -22.26
C CYS A 26 30.13 -48.90 -21.79
N PRO A 27 31.26 -48.38 -22.33
CA PRO A 27 31.81 -47.08 -21.93
C PRO A 27 30.91 -45.90 -22.33
N HIS A 28 29.77 -46.17 -23.00
CA HIS A 28 28.77 -45.18 -23.39
C HIS A 28 27.59 -45.06 -22.39
N CYS A 29 27.45 -45.98 -21.43
CA CYS A 29 26.37 -45.95 -20.43
C CYS A 29 26.71 -45.11 -19.18
N ALA A 30 27.99 -44.82 -18.95
CA ALA A 30 28.43 -44.02 -17.80
C ALA A 30 28.05 -42.54 -17.95
N ALA A 31 28.07 -42.01 -19.18
CA ALA A 31 27.73 -40.62 -19.48
C ALA A 31 26.26 -40.24 -19.17
N PRO A 32 25.23 -41.02 -19.57
CA PRO A 32 23.86 -40.72 -19.20
C PRO A 32 23.58 -40.88 -17.70
N ILE A 33 24.18 -41.85 -17.01
CA ILE A 33 24.01 -42.04 -15.56
C ILE A 33 24.63 -40.87 -14.78
N ALA A 34 25.81 -40.39 -15.19
CA ALA A 34 26.42 -39.20 -14.60
C ALA A 34 25.57 -37.94 -14.80
N ARG A 35 24.95 -37.79 -15.98
CA ARG A 35 24.05 -36.68 -16.28
C ARG A 35 22.76 -36.72 -15.46
N ILE A 36 22.21 -37.91 -15.23
CA ILE A 36 21.03 -38.09 -14.37
C ILE A 36 21.36 -37.67 -12.93
N ALA A 37 22.49 -38.13 -12.38
CA ALA A 37 22.91 -37.75 -11.03
C ALA A 37 23.14 -36.23 -10.87
N GLU A 38 23.73 -35.59 -11.89
CA GLU A 38 23.90 -34.14 -11.93
C GLU A 38 22.54 -33.40 -11.95
N LEU A 39 21.61 -33.83 -12.81
CA LEU A 39 20.28 -33.24 -12.89
C LEU A 39 19.49 -33.42 -11.59
N GLU A 40 19.59 -34.59 -10.95
CA GLU A 40 18.98 -34.82 -9.64
C GLU A 40 19.59 -33.94 -8.54
N ALA A 41 20.90 -33.66 -8.60
CA ALA A 41 21.55 -32.74 -7.68
C ALA A 41 21.09 -31.29 -7.92
N GLN A 42 20.92 -30.89 -9.18
CA GLN A 42 20.37 -29.57 -9.53
C GLN A 42 18.92 -29.42 -9.08
N VAL A 43 18.08 -30.44 -9.28
CA VAL A 43 16.70 -30.44 -8.79
C VAL A 43 16.67 -30.31 -7.27
N ARG A 44 17.50 -31.09 -6.55
CA ARG A 44 17.62 -30.98 -5.08
C ARG A 44 18.01 -29.57 -4.64
N LEU A 45 19.01 -28.96 -5.26
CA LEU A 45 19.45 -27.60 -4.95
C LEU A 45 18.36 -26.56 -5.25
N LEU A 46 17.64 -26.72 -6.37
CA LEU A 46 16.54 -25.83 -6.72
C LEU A 46 15.38 -25.97 -5.75
N THR A 47 15.06 -27.18 -5.30
CA THR A 47 14.04 -27.41 -4.27
C THR A 47 14.44 -26.75 -2.96
N GLU A 48 15.68 -26.89 -2.51
CA GLU A 48 16.19 -26.23 -1.30
C GLU A 48 16.14 -24.69 -1.41
N LYS A 49 16.46 -24.15 -2.59
CA LYS A 49 16.33 -22.71 -2.86
C LYS A 49 14.87 -22.26 -2.85
N ALA A 50 13.97 -23.06 -3.42
CA ALA A 50 12.55 -22.76 -3.43
C ALA A 50 11.97 -22.77 -2.01
N THR A 51 12.33 -23.76 -1.17
CA THR A 51 11.90 -23.80 0.23
C THR A 51 12.45 -22.62 1.02
N SER A 52 13.75 -22.30 0.87
CA SER A 52 14.36 -21.12 1.52
C SER A 52 13.71 -19.80 1.06
N ALA A 53 13.29 -19.70 -0.20
CA ALA A 53 12.57 -18.53 -0.69
C ALA A 53 11.17 -18.43 -0.09
N VAL A 54 10.46 -19.56 0.05
CA VAL A 54 9.13 -19.62 0.69
C VAL A 54 9.23 -19.24 2.16
N ASP A 55 10.23 -19.71 2.89
CA ASP A 55 10.45 -19.34 4.30
C ASP A 55 10.64 -17.81 4.44
N LYS A 56 11.46 -17.21 3.57
CA LYS A 56 11.64 -15.74 3.54
C LYS A 56 10.35 -15.00 3.20
N LEU A 57 9.52 -15.54 2.31
CA LEU A 57 8.22 -14.94 2.00
C LEU A 57 7.28 -14.97 3.21
N ALA A 58 7.30 -16.06 4.00
CA ALA A 58 6.54 -16.12 5.25
C ALA A 58 6.99 -15.03 6.24
N ASP A 59 8.31 -14.83 6.41
CA ASP A 59 8.85 -13.75 7.25
C ASP A 59 8.39 -12.36 6.76
N TYR A 60 8.44 -12.11 5.45
CA TYR A 60 7.98 -10.84 4.89
C TYR A 60 6.46 -10.66 5.03
N GLU A 61 5.66 -11.72 4.89
CA GLU A 61 4.22 -11.67 5.14
C GLU A 61 3.90 -11.31 6.59
N ASP A 62 4.62 -11.86 7.54
CA ASP A 62 4.44 -11.54 8.96
C ASP A 62 4.85 -10.10 9.27
N GLU A 63 5.94 -9.61 8.67
CA GLU A 63 6.33 -8.19 8.72
C GLU A 63 5.24 -7.29 8.12
N LEU A 64 4.66 -7.67 6.98
CA LEU A 64 3.54 -6.97 6.35
C LEU A 64 2.31 -6.95 7.25
N ARG A 65 1.96 -8.07 7.90
CA ARG A 65 0.85 -8.14 8.87
C ARG A 65 1.11 -7.23 10.07
N ARG A 66 2.35 -7.23 10.58
CA ARG A 66 2.76 -6.37 11.70
C ARG A 66 2.69 -4.88 11.33
N LEU A 67 3.24 -4.50 10.18
CA LEU A 67 3.18 -3.11 9.70
C LEU A 67 1.75 -2.66 9.43
N LYS A 68 0.86 -3.56 9.01
CA LYS A 68 -0.55 -3.27 8.72
C LYS A 68 -1.45 -3.31 9.95
N SER A 69 -1.01 -3.92 11.04
CA SER A 69 -1.66 -3.83 12.36
C SER A 69 -1.12 -2.66 13.19
N SER A 70 0.16 -2.29 13.03
CA SER A 70 0.78 -1.12 13.65
C SER A 70 0.47 0.19 12.91
N SER A 71 0.24 0.11 11.59
CA SER A 71 -0.38 1.19 10.83
C SER A 71 -1.88 1.04 11.00
N PRO A 72 -2.57 1.92 11.75
CA PRO A 72 -4.02 1.87 11.78
C PRO A 72 -4.51 2.02 10.33
N ARG A 73 -5.13 0.95 9.80
CA ARG A 73 -5.83 0.96 8.52
C ARG A 73 -6.54 2.31 8.42
N PRO A 74 -6.27 3.15 7.40
CA PRO A 74 -7.11 4.32 7.21
C PRO A 74 -8.50 3.76 6.92
N ALA A 75 -9.39 3.87 7.92
CA ALA A 75 -10.83 3.91 7.69
C ALA A 75 -11.04 4.82 6.47
N PRO A 76 -11.99 4.52 5.56
CA PRO A 76 -12.16 5.25 4.31
C PRO A 76 -12.02 6.74 4.60
N SER A 77 -10.88 7.28 4.16
CA SER A 77 -10.33 8.52 4.68
C SER A 77 -11.41 9.58 4.67
N ALA A 78 -11.45 10.45 5.67
CA ALA A 78 -12.23 11.67 5.56
C ALA A 78 -11.97 12.37 4.21
N ALA A 79 -10.76 12.25 3.66
CA ALA A 79 -10.43 12.69 2.30
C ALA A 79 -11.17 11.93 1.18
N ALA A 80 -11.36 10.61 1.29
CA ALA A 80 -12.17 9.85 0.32
C ALA A 80 -13.66 10.24 0.39
N ARG A 81 -14.19 10.48 1.60
CA ARG A 81 -15.57 10.96 1.80
C ARG A 81 -15.75 12.39 1.26
N ILE A 82 -14.78 13.27 1.50
CA ILE A 82 -14.75 14.64 0.95
C ILE A 82 -14.63 14.60 -0.57
N SER A 83 -13.81 13.71 -1.13
CA SER A 83 -13.69 13.53 -2.58
C SER A 83 -14.98 13.01 -3.23
N SER A 84 -15.73 12.11 -2.55
CA SER A 84 -17.06 11.69 -2.99
C SER A 84 -18.10 12.81 -2.94
N LEU A 85 -18.08 13.67 -1.91
CA LEU A 85 -18.97 14.84 -1.79
C LEU A 85 -18.66 15.92 -2.84
N LEU A 86 -17.37 16.14 -3.15
CA LEU A 86 -16.93 17.11 -4.16
C LEU A 86 -17.21 16.65 -5.59
N MET A 87 -17.13 15.34 -5.87
CA MET A 87 -17.45 14.78 -7.20
C MET A 87 -18.96 14.72 -7.46
N ALA A 88 -19.79 14.49 -6.45
CA ALA A 88 -21.25 14.55 -6.58
C ALA A 88 -21.77 15.96 -6.93
N ARG A 89 -21.02 17.01 -6.58
CA ARG A 89 -21.38 18.41 -6.90
C ARG A 89 -21.10 18.79 -8.36
N LYS A 90 -20.32 18.02 -9.12
CA LYS A 90 -19.90 18.40 -10.48
C LYS A 90 -20.86 17.95 -11.59
N THR A 91 -21.92 17.21 -11.27
CA THR A 91 -22.94 16.75 -12.24
C THR A 91 -24.36 17.24 -11.97
N ALA A 92 -24.61 18.04 -10.92
CA ALA A 92 -25.91 18.67 -10.68
C ALA A 92 -25.85 20.17 -11.00
N GLY A 93 -26.00 20.49 -12.29
CA GLY A 93 -26.42 21.84 -12.67
C GLY A 93 -27.80 22.12 -12.08
N SER A 94 -27.87 23.13 -11.20
CA SER A 94 -29.03 23.92 -10.78
C SER A 94 -30.37 23.21 -10.50
N PRO A 95 -30.92 23.39 -9.28
CA PRO A 95 -32.32 23.72 -9.16
C PRO A 95 -32.47 25.09 -8.49
N GLY A 96 -33.06 26.02 -9.24
CA GLY A 96 -33.57 27.27 -8.71
C GLY A 96 -34.60 27.01 -7.62
N SER A 97 -34.43 27.71 -6.50
CA SER A 97 -35.40 27.75 -5.40
C SER A 97 -36.57 28.65 -5.79
N SER A 98 -37.70 28.04 -6.18
CA SER A 98 -39.03 28.65 -6.13
C SER A 98 -39.87 27.89 -5.10
N PRO A 99 -40.56 28.57 -4.16
CA PRO A 99 -41.44 27.89 -3.21
C PRO A 99 -42.76 27.48 -3.89
N PRO A 100 -43.38 26.34 -3.52
CA PRO A 100 -44.65 25.93 -4.11
C PRO A 100 -45.81 26.76 -3.54
N ARG A 101 -46.55 27.42 -4.44
CA ARG A 101 -47.93 27.87 -4.22
C ARG A 101 -48.85 26.65 -4.33
N THR A 102 -49.66 26.40 -3.31
CA THR A 102 -50.82 25.51 -3.41
C THR A 102 -52.09 26.36 -3.31
N THR A 103 -52.87 26.38 -4.38
CA THR A 103 -54.22 26.93 -4.46
C THR A 103 -55.24 25.93 -3.92
N GLY A 104 -56.19 26.38 -3.10
CA GLY A 104 -57.44 25.64 -2.92
C GLY A 104 -58.33 26.02 -1.73
N VAL A 105 -59.36 26.83 -2.02
CA VAL A 105 -60.74 26.77 -1.48
C VAL A 105 -61.05 27.42 -0.11
N ALA A 106 -61.95 28.43 -0.13
CA ALA A 106 -62.76 28.96 1.00
C ALA A 106 -64.20 28.34 0.93
N PRO A 107 -65.19 28.55 1.86
CA PRO A 107 -65.33 29.38 3.08
C PRO A 107 -65.95 28.56 4.28
N PRO A 108 -66.69 29.05 5.35
CA PRO A 108 -67.04 30.39 5.87
C PRO A 108 -66.83 30.61 7.42
N THR A 109 -67.03 31.86 7.90
CA THR A 109 -67.17 32.32 9.32
C THR A 109 -68.40 31.70 10.04
N PRO A 110 -68.55 31.63 11.41
CA PRO A 110 -68.28 32.64 12.47
C PRO A 110 -67.81 32.03 13.84
N PRO A 111 -68.03 32.64 15.04
CA PRO A 111 -67.58 33.91 15.61
C PRO A 111 -66.58 33.73 16.79
N THR A 112 -66.06 34.86 17.29
CA THR A 112 -65.24 35.07 18.49
C THR A 112 -65.57 34.18 19.69
N PRO A 113 -64.54 33.69 20.41
CA PRO A 113 -64.59 33.78 21.88
C PRO A 113 -63.24 34.17 22.49
N GLY A 114 -63.31 35.17 23.37
CA GLY A 114 -62.55 35.17 24.62
C GLY A 114 -61.04 35.42 24.53
N TYR A 115 -60.65 36.61 24.95
CA TYR A 115 -59.39 36.78 25.68
C TYR A 115 -59.22 35.63 26.69
N PRO A 116 -58.09 34.90 26.71
CA PRO A 116 -57.79 34.09 27.87
C PRO A 116 -57.54 35.04 29.05
N PRO A 117 -58.12 34.78 30.24
CA PRO A 117 -57.86 35.60 31.42
C PRO A 117 -56.36 35.52 31.77
N PRO A 118 -55.78 36.58 32.36
CA PRO A 118 -54.41 36.50 32.85
C PRO A 118 -54.34 35.37 33.87
N LEU A 119 -53.53 34.35 33.55
CA LEU A 119 -53.31 33.18 34.37
C LEU A 119 -52.98 33.63 35.80
N ALA A 120 -53.79 33.14 36.75
CA ALA A 120 -53.45 33.18 38.15
C ALA A 120 -52.07 32.51 38.33
N ARG A 121 -51.07 33.32 38.66
CA ARG A 121 -49.76 32.83 39.09
C ARG A 121 -49.96 32.05 40.38
N THR A 122 -49.90 30.73 40.28
CA THR A 122 -49.64 29.88 41.44
C THR A 122 -48.13 29.92 41.72
N ASP A 123 -47.73 29.78 42.98
CA ASP A 123 -46.34 29.65 43.45
C ASP A 123 -45.50 28.62 42.65
N SER A 124 -46.16 27.74 41.89
CA SER A 124 -45.58 26.81 40.91
C SER A 124 -44.66 27.46 39.87
N GLY A 125 -44.91 28.72 39.47
CA GLY A 125 -44.08 29.42 38.48
C GLY A 125 -42.67 29.76 38.98
N LEU A 126 -42.47 29.90 40.30
CA LEU A 126 -41.14 30.13 40.87
C LEU A 126 -40.30 28.84 40.89
N SER A 127 -40.94 27.70 41.12
CA SER A 127 -40.30 26.37 41.04
C SER A 127 -39.89 26.04 39.61
N GLU A 128 -40.77 26.28 38.64
CA GLU A 128 -40.51 26.06 37.22
C GLU A 128 -39.33 26.92 36.71
N VAL A 129 -39.23 28.17 37.16
CA VAL A 129 -38.08 29.05 36.84
C VAL A 129 -36.77 28.48 37.40
N GLY A 130 -36.78 27.92 38.61
CA GLY A 130 -35.61 27.24 39.19
C GLY A 130 -35.20 25.99 38.40
N ASP A 131 -36.17 25.17 38.00
CA ASP A 131 -35.95 23.98 37.19
C ASP A 131 -35.37 24.34 35.81
N LEU A 132 -35.90 25.37 35.15
CA LEU A 132 -35.39 25.87 33.86
C LEU A 132 -33.97 26.41 33.98
N GLN A 133 -33.64 27.13 35.05
CA GLN A 133 -32.27 27.58 35.32
C GLN A 133 -31.32 26.40 35.51
N SER A 134 -31.75 25.35 36.22
CA SER A 134 -30.96 24.13 36.42
C SER A 134 -30.72 23.35 35.12
N LEU A 135 -31.75 23.24 34.27
CA LEU A 135 -31.67 22.58 32.96
C LEU A 135 -30.73 23.33 32.02
N LEU A 136 -30.81 24.66 32.01
CA LEU A 136 -29.96 25.51 31.19
C LEU A 136 -28.50 25.50 31.66
N ALA A 137 -28.25 25.42 32.97
CA ALA A 137 -26.90 25.20 33.50
C ALA A 137 -26.34 23.83 33.04
N ARG A 138 -27.17 22.79 33.06
CA ARG A 138 -26.80 21.45 32.56
C ARG A 138 -26.52 21.45 31.06
N GLU A 139 -27.36 22.09 30.26
CA GLU A 139 -27.19 22.23 28.81
C GLU A 139 -25.87 22.95 28.49
N ARG A 140 -25.60 24.08 29.15
CA ARG A 140 -24.33 24.82 28.99
C ARG A 140 -23.12 23.97 29.37
N GLY A 141 -23.22 23.18 30.43
CA GLY A 141 -22.17 22.24 30.83
C GLY A 141 -21.92 21.16 29.77
N LEU A 142 -22.97 20.58 29.21
CA LEU A 142 -22.87 19.61 28.12
C LEU A 142 -22.25 20.24 26.87
N ARG A 143 -22.62 21.49 26.56
CA ARG A 143 -22.09 22.22 25.41
C ARG A 143 -20.60 22.53 25.58
N ALA A 144 -20.20 23.04 26.75
CA ALA A 144 -18.79 23.29 27.06
C ALA A 144 -17.96 22.00 26.99
N ALA A 145 -18.50 20.86 27.46
CA ALA A 145 -17.84 19.56 27.33
C ALA A 145 -17.71 19.10 25.87
N ALA A 146 -18.74 19.34 25.04
CA ALA A 146 -18.69 19.03 23.61
C ALA A 146 -17.69 19.93 22.86
N GLU A 147 -17.68 21.24 23.16
CA GLU A 147 -16.72 22.20 22.62
C GLU A 147 -15.28 21.85 23.02
N GLY A 148 -15.06 21.42 24.26
CA GLY A 148 -13.75 20.92 24.72
C GLY A 148 -13.28 19.68 23.95
N LYS A 149 -14.19 18.71 23.69
CA LYS A 149 -13.88 17.53 22.84
C LYS A 149 -13.55 17.94 21.41
N LEU A 150 -14.30 18.88 20.85
CA LEU A 150 -14.06 19.39 19.50
C LEU A 150 -12.70 20.10 19.42
N SER A 151 -12.37 20.94 20.40
CA SER A 151 -11.07 21.60 20.49
C SER A 151 -9.92 20.61 20.61
N ALA A 152 -10.08 19.53 21.39
CA ALA A 152 -9.08 18.48 21.50
C ALA A 152 -8.86 17.77 20.16
N MET A 153 -9.95 17.37 19.47
CA MET A 153 -9.85 16.74 18.16
C MET A 153 -9.26 17.68 17.09
N SER A 154 -9.59 18.98 17.14
CA SER A 154 -8.97 19.98 16.26
C SER A 154 -7.45 20.07 16.49
N GLY A 155 -6.99 20.06 17.74
CA GLY A 155 -5.56 20.03 18.07
C GLY A 155 -4.85 18.79 17.54
N GLU A 156 -5.42 17.59 17.76
CA GLU A 156 -4.86 16.34 17.23
C GLU A 156 -4.78 16.35 15.69
N MET A 157 -5.79 16.94 15.03
CA MET A 157 -5.80 17.09 13.57
C MET A 157 -4.71 18.05 13.09
N GLU A 158 -4.48 19.16 13.80
CA GLU A 158 -3.39 20.09 13.51
C GLU A 158 -2.03 19.42 13.65
N ASP A 159 -1.80 18.67 14.74
CA ASP A 159 -0.55 17.93 14.98
C ASP A 159 -0.29 16.87 13.90
N LEU A 160 -1.31 16.09 13.55
CA LEU A 160 -1.23 15.11 12.46
C LEU A 160 -0.93 15.80 11.12
N SER A 161 -1.56 16.95 10.86
CA SER A 161 -1.30 17.70 9.63
C SER A 161 0.14 18.22 9.58
N ALA A 162 0.64 18.77 10.68
CA ALA A 162 2.01 19.26 10.79
C ALA A 162 3.03 18.13 10.60
N ALA A 163 2.80 16.96 11.23
CA ALA A 163 3.65 15.79 11.07
C ALA A 163 3.68 15.29 9.61
N LEU A 164 2.53 15.24 8.94
CA LEU A 164 2.46 14.84 7.53
C LEU A 164 3.19 15.83 6.61
N PHE A 165 3.04 17.14 6.84
CA PHE A 165 3.77 18.14 6.08
C PHE A 165 5.28 18.07 6.32
N GLN A 166 5.70 17.85 7.56
CA GLN A 166 7.12 17.67 7.89
C GLN A 166 7.70 16.44 7.19
N GLN A 167 7.04 15.29 7.28
CA GLN A 167 7.46 14.06 6.63
C GLN A 167 7.53 14.22 5.09
N ALA A 168 6.53 14.89 4.51
CA ALA A 168 6.53 15.19 3.07
C ALA A 168 7.72 16.08 2.67
N ASN A 169 8.00 17.12 3.47
CA ASN A 169 9.15 18.01 3.24
C ASN A 169 10.49 17.26 3.36
N GLU A 170 10.63 16.38 4.34
CA GLU A 170 11.83 15.54 4.52
C GLU A 170 12.04 14.60 3.32
N MET A 171 10.99 13.93 2.85
CA MET A 171 11.03 13.04 1.69
C MET A 171 11.45 13.80 0.41
N VAL A 172 10.84 14.96 0.16
CA VAL A 172 11.19 15.80 -1.00
C VAL A 172 12.64 16.31 -0.88
N ALA A 173 13.09 16.69 0.31
CA ALA A 173 14.46 17.11 0.51
C ALA A 173 15.44 15.95 0.27
N ALA A 174 15.12 14.73 0.70
CA ALA A 174 15.91 13.54 0.41
C ALA A 174 15.97 13.25 -1.10
N GLU A 175 14.84 13.35 -1.81
CA GLU A 175 14.77 13.22 -3.26
C GLU A 175 15.65 14.26 -3.96
N ARG A 176 15.52 15.54 -3.61
CA ARG A 176 16.33 16.64 -4.19
C ARG A 176 17.82 16.38 -4.01
N ARG A 177 18.24 15.92 -2.82
CA ARG A 177 19.64 15.57 -2.56
C ARG A 177 20.10 14.37 -3.39
N ALA A 178 19.29 13.32 -3.48
CA ALA A 178 19.60 12.13 -4.27
C ALA A 178 19.70 12.46 -5.76
N ARG A 179 18.75 13.26 -6.27
CA ARG A 179 18.70 13.73 -7.64
C ARG A 179 19.93 14.56 -7.99
N ALA A 180 20.30 15.55 -7.17
CA ALA A 180 21.50 16.34 -7.38
C ALA A 180 22.78 15.49 -7.46
N ARG A 181 22.92 14.48 -6.59
CA ARG A 181 24.05 13.55 -6.62
C ARG A 181 24.10 12.70 -7.90
N LEU A 182 22.94 12.29 -8.40
CA LEU A 182 22.85 11.54 -9.66
C LEU A 182 23.17 12.44 -10.85
N GLU A 183 22.64 13.66 -10.88
CA GLU A 183 22.92 14.65 -11.93
C GLU A 183 24.43 14.96 -12.02
N GLU A 184 25.11 15.18 -10.88
CA GLU A 184 26.57 15.34 -10.84
C GLU A 184 27.31 14.12 -11.43
N ARG A 185 26.90 12.91 -11.05
CA ARG A 185 27.53 11.68 -11.56
C ARG A 185 27.30 11.49 -13.05
N VAL A 186 26.12 11.84 -13.55
CA VAL A 186 25.80 11.81 -14.98
C VAL A 186 26.70 12.78 -15.74
N GLU A 187 26.84 14.02 -15.27
CA GLU A 187 27.70 15.03 -15.90
C GLU A 187 29.16 14.55 -16.02
N VAL A 188 29.71 13.97 -14.94
CA VAL A 188 31.08 13.41 -14.97
C VAL A 188 31.21 12.26 -15.97
N LEU A 189 30.20 11.38 -16.05
CA LEU A 189 30.20 10.27 -17.01
C LEU A 189 30.11 10.77 -18.45
N GLU A 190 29.24 11.73 -18.73
CA GLU A 190 29.08 12.34 -20.05
C GLU A 190 30.38 13.01 -20.50
N ARG A 191 31.06 13.76 -19.62
CA ARG A 191 32.37 14.33 -19.93
C ARG A 191 33.39 13.26 -20.30
N ARG A 192 33.50 12.20 -19.49
CA ARG A 192 34.45 11.09 -19.74
C ARG A 192 34.15 10.36 -21.04
N ASP A 193 32.89 10.11 -21.33
CA ASP A 193 32.50 9.40 -22.55
C ASP A 193 32.64 10.29 -23.79
N GLY A 194 32.44 11.60 -23.67
CA GLY A 194 32.80 12.57 -24.71
C GLY A 194 34.29 12.55 -25.03
N GLU A 195 35.15 12.59 -24.02
CA GLU A 195 36.62 12.51 -24.19
C GLU A 195 37.05 11.19 -24.87
N LYS A 196 36.46 10.05 -24.46
CA LYS A 196 36.74 8.75 -25.08
C LYS A 196 36.27 8.70 -26.53
N ARG A 197 35.06 9.18 -26.83
CA ARG A 197 34.53 9.26 -28.21
C ARG A 197 35.45 10.06 -29.11
N ALA A 198 35.93 11.23 -28.65
CA ALA A 198 36.87 12.05 -29.41
C ALA A 198 38.24 11.38 -29.64
N ARG A 199 38.69 10.49 -28.75
CA ARG A 199 39.90 9.68 -28.96
C ARG A 199 39.66 8.57 -29.97
N LEU A 200 38.52 7.89 -29.89
CA LEU A 200 38.14 6.84 -30.84
C LEU A 200 38.01 7.41 -32.26
N GLU A 201 37.37 8.56 -32.43
CA GLU A 201 37.24 9.21 -33.74
C GLU A 201 38.62 9.51 -34.38
N ARG A 202 39.58 9.98 -33.57
CA ARG A 202 40.96 10.20 -34.03
C ARG A 202 41.65 8.90 -34.45
N LEU A 203 41.47 7.83 -33.66
CA LEU A 203 42.03 6.51 -33.97
C LEU A 203 41.40 5.91 -35.23
N GLU A 204 40.07 5.95 -35.35
CA GLU A 204 39.35 5.52 -36.56
C GLU A 204 39.81 6.28 -37.80
N GLY A 205 39.99 7.61 -37.68
CA GLY A 205 40.55 8.42 -38.75
C GLY A 205 41.96 7.98 -39.16
N ALA A 206 42.81 7.60 -38.21
CA ALA A 206 44.14 7.07 -38.48
C ALA A 206 44.11 5.68 -39.13
N VAL A 207 43.27 4.77 -38.62
CA VAL A 207 43.08 3.43 -39.19
C VAL A 207 42.58 3.52 -40.63
N ARG A 208 41.55 4.34 -40.91
CA ARG A 208 41.08 4.58 -42.29
C ARG A 208 42.18 5.10 -43.21
N ARG A 209 43.14 5.90 -42.71
CA ARG A 209 44.29 6.34 -43.51
C ARG A 209 45.24 5.18 -43.81
N ILE A 210 45.55 4.36 -42.81
CA ILE A 210 46.41 3.18 -42.95
C ILE A 210 45.81 2.19 -43.94
N GLU A 211 44.51 1.90 -43.84
CA GLU A 211 43.79 1.01 -44.76
C GLU A 211 43.87 1.49 -46.20
N ARG A 212 43.74 2.80 -46.44
CA ARG A 212 43.91 3.37 -47.80
C ARG A 212 45.32 3.15 -48.35
N VAL A 213 46.34 3.43 -47.55
CA VAL A 213 47.74 3.24 -47.98
C VAL A 213 48.03 1.77 -48.26
N ARG A 214 47.59 0.88 -47.37
CA ARG A 214 47.72 -0.57 -47.55
C ARG A 214 47.07 -1.05 -48.85
N GLY A 215 45.86 -0.59 -49.17
CA GLY A 215 45.17 -0.97 -50.41
C GLY A 215 45.77 -0.40 -51.70
N VAL A 216 46.69 0.56 -51.62
CA VAL A 216 47.51 1.02 -52.75
C VAL A 216 48.76 0.15 -52.89
N LEU A 217 49.42 -0.17 -51.76
CA LEU A 217 50.60 -1.05 -51.74
C LEU A 217 50.30 -2.49 -52.16
N GLU A 218 49.10 -3.00 -51.89
CA GLU A 218 48.68 -4.35 -52.33
C GLU A 218 48.37 -4.44 -53.84
N ARG A 219 48.28 -3.30 -54.54
CA ARG A 219 47.92 -3.22 -55.97
C ARG A 219 49.08 -2.83 -56.89
N GLY A 220 50.21 -2.36 -56.34
CA GLY A 220 51.43 -2.06 -57.09
C GLY A 220 52.45 -3.17 -56.97
#